data_AF-A0A9F2WL22-F1
#
_entry.id   AF-A0A9F2WL22-F1
#
_cell.length_a   1.000
_cell.length_b   1.000
_cell.length_c   1.000
_cell.angle_alpha   90.00
_cell.angle_beta   90.00
_cell.angle_gamma   90.00
#
_symmetry.space_group_name_H-M   'P 1'
#
loop_
_entity.id
_entity.type
_entity.pdbx_description
1 polymer ?
#
loop_
_entity_poly.entity_id
_entity_poly.type
_entity_poly.pdbx_seq_one_letter_code
_entity_poly.pdbx_strand_id
1 'polypeptide(L)'
;MKNIHPIYNIKTLMIKRELSKDPELRLESWERFLPKFKHKNLNKRKEPKKKSVKKEYTPFPPPQPESQVDKELASGEYFLKESQKKRKRIEEIKAKQAEAISKRQEERNKAFIPPKEKLVVKPKKASTETKIDIEAIKEKVKKAKKKKLGALSEEEVRLKIAADEKKKKLPLKL
;
A
#
# COMPACT_ATOMS: atom_id res chain seq x y z
N MET A 1 40.39 27.07 -4.20
CA MET A 1 41.38 25.97 -4.09
C MET A 1 40.71 24.64 -4.44
N LYS A 2 41.43 23.68 -5.03
CA LYS A 2 40.86 22.35 -5.36
C LYS A 2 40.84 21.47 -4.09
N ASN A 3 39.90 20.51 -4.01
CA ASN A 3 39.84 19.53 -2.92
C ASN A 3 40.91 18.43 -3.10
N ILE A 4 42.18 18.82 -3.06
CA ILE A 4 43.35 17.95 -3.21
C ILE A 4 44.25 18.22 -2.00
N HIS A 5 44.56 17.17 -1.24
CA HIS A 5 45.39 17.31 -0.04
C HIS A 5 46.83 17.71 -0.41
N PRO A 6 47.45 18.70 0.26
CA PRO A 6 48.77 19.21 -0.11
C PRO A 6 49.88 18.16 -0.03
N ILE A 7 49.69 17.11 0.79
CA ILE A 7 50.63 15.97 0.88
C ILE A 7 50.92 15.32 -0.48
N TYR A 8 49.94 15.32 -1.40
CA TYR A 8 50.13 14.77 -2.74
C TYR A 8 51.11 15.62 -3.55
N ASN A 9 51.01 16.95 -3.43
CA ASN A 9 51.94 17.86 -4.10
C ASN A 9 53.35 17.70 -3.50
N ILE A 10 53.48 17.60 -2.17
CA ILE A 10 54.76 17.36 -1.50
C ILE A 10 55.38 16.05 -2.01
N LYS A 11 54.62 14.95 -2.06
CA LYS A 11 55.10 13.66 -2.57
C LYS A 11 55.53 13.73 -4.04
N THR A 12 54.77 14.44 -4.89
CA THR A 12 55.18 14.64 -6.29
C THR A 12 56.48 15.44 -6.41
N LEU A 13 56.68 16.46 -5.57
CA LEU A 13 57.92 17.25 -5.57
C LEU A 13 59.12 16.43 -5.09
N MET A 14 58.95 15.59 -4.07
CA MET A 14 59.99 14.68 -3.61
C MET A 14 60.43 13.72 -4.73
N ILE A 15 59.46 13.08 -5.42
CA ILE A 15 59.76 12.15 -6.52
C ILE A 15 60.45 12.86 -7.69
N LYS A 16 59.99 14.06 -8.06
CA LYS A 16 60.65 14.86 -9.11
C LYS A 16 62.10 15.20 -8.77
N ARG A 17 62.39 15.50 -7.48
CA ARG A 17 63.75 15.80 -7.04
C ARG A 17 64.68 14.60 -7.16
N GLU A 18 64.21 13.40 -6.83
CA GLU A 18 65.03 12.19 -6.98
C GLU A 18 65.22 11.82 -8.46
N LEU A 19 64.15 11.81 -9.27
CA LEU A 19 64.25 11.52 -10.71
C LEU A 19 65.12 12.52 -11.48
N SER A 20 65.18 13.77 -11.00
CA SER A 20 66.05 14.78 -11.59
C SER A 20 67.54 14.52 -11.31
N LYS A 21 67.89 13.76 -10.27
CA LYS A 21 69.28 13.40 -9.96
C LYS A 21 69.79 12.30 -10.88
N ASP A 22 68.91 11.42 -11.34
CA ASP A 22 69.26 10.33 -12.24
C ASP A 22 69.56 10.85 -13.67
N PRO A 23 70.75 10.58 -14.24
CA PRO A 23 71.19 11.16 -15.51
C PRO A 23 70.42 10.60 -16.72
N GLU A 24 69.99 9.34 -16.67
CA GLU A 24 69.26 8.68 -17.76
C GLU A 24 67.80 9.13 -17.81
N LEU A 25 67.13 9.18 -16.66
CA LEU A 25 65.72 9.52 -16.54
C LEU A 25 65.43 11.01 -16.73
N ARG A 26 66.43 11.89 -16.63
CA ARG A 26 66.24 13.34 -16.83
C ARG A 26 65.79 13.71 -18.25
N LEU A 27 66.14 12.90 -19.25
CA LEU A 27 65.80 13.13 -20.66
C LEU A 27 64.42 12.58 -21.04
N GLU A 28 63.82 11.77 -20.17
CA GLU A 28 62.55 11.08 -20.42
C GLU A 28 61.35 11.72 -19.72
N SER A 29 60.14 11.31 -20.11
CA SER A 29 58.90 11.74 -19.46
C SER A 29 58.71 11.09 -18.08
N TRP A 30 58.60 11.90 -17.03
CA TRP A 30 58.39 11.43 -15.66
C TRP A 30 56.95 11.04 -15.33
N GLU A 31 56.01 11.11 -16.28
CA GLU A 31 54.57 10.95 -16.03
C GLU A 31 54.19 9.55 -15.48
N ARG A 32 55.01 8.53 -15.76
CA ARG A 32 54.84 7.16 -15.27
C ARG A 32 55.20 7.01 -13.78
N PHE A 33 56.12 7.83 -13.28
CA PHE A 33 56.59 7.79 -11.89
C PHE A 33 55.82 8.75 -10.98
N LEU A 34 55.10 9.73 -11.55
CA LEU A 34 54.29 10.67 -10.81
C LEU A 34 52.91 10.08 -10.43
N PRO A 35 52.50 10.14 -9.15
CA PRO A 35 51.17 9.71 -8.74
C PRO A 35 50.05 10.49 -9.44
N LYS A 36 49.22 9.81 -10.25
CA LYS A 36 48.03 10.39 -10.89
C LYS A 36 46.81 10.24 -9.98
N PHE A 37 46.31 11.35 -9.44
CA PHE A 37 45.10 11.34 -8.63
C PHE A 37 43.85 11.38 -9.51
N LYS A 38 43.21 10.23 -9.72
CA LYS A 38 41.89 10.15 -10.35
C LYS A 38 40.82 10.41 -9.29
N HIS A 39 39.87 11.27 -9.61
CA HIS A 39 38.70 11.47 -8.76
C HIS A 39 37.87 10.18 -8.69
N LYS A 40 37.80 9.55 -7.52
CA LYS A 40 37.12 8.26 -7.32
C LYS A 40 35.60 8.40 -7.15
N ASN A 41 35.01 9.49 -7.62
CA ASN A 41 33.57 9.69 -7.47
C ASN A 41 32.83 8.88 -8.53
N LEU A 42 31.89 8.04 -8.09
CA LEU A 42 30.92 7.44 -8.98
C LEU A 42 30.03 8.58 -9.52
N ASN A 43 30.08 8.83 -10.83
CA ASN A 43 29.30 9.89 -11.49
C ASN A 43 27.79 9.81 -11.22
N LYS A 44 27.31 8.60 -10.86
CA LYS A 44 25.92 8.34 -10.51
C LYS A 44 25.88 7.62 -9.17
N ARG A 45 25.19 8.23 -8.20
CA ARG A 45 24.79 7.55 -6.97
C ARG A 45 23.78 6.47 -7.34
N LYS A 46 23.98 5.23 -6.87
CA LYS A 46 22.94 4.19 -6.97
C LYS A 46 21.74 4.64 -6.15
N GLU A 47 20.60 4.78 -6.81
CA GLU A 47 19.37 5.20 -6.14
C GLU A 47 18.89 4.11 -5.18
N PRO A 48 18.44 4.47 -3.96
CA PRO A 48 17.85 3.48 -3.06
C PRO A 48 16.54 2.94 -3.65
N LYS A 49 16.27 1.65 -3.45
CA LYS A 49 15.03 0.99 -3.90
C LYS A 49 13.77 1.63 -3.30
N LYS A 50 13.89 2.21 -2.09
CA LYS A 50 12.82 2.94 -1.41
C LYS A 50 13.20 4.42 -1.39
N LYS A 51 12.62 5.20 -2.30
CA LYS A 51 12.71 6.66 -2.26
C LYS A 51 11.57 7.19 -1.40
N SER A 52 11.88 7.91 -0.33
CA SER A 52 10.87 8.67 0.40
C SER A 52 10.44 9.84 -0.47
N VAL A 53 9.15 9.90 -0.82
CA VAL A 53 8.55 11.07 -1.45
C VAL A 53 8.51 12.19 -0.40
N LYS A 54 8.86 13.41 -0.79
CA LYS A 54 8.77 14.58 0.09
C LYS A 54 7.29 14.83 0.42
N LYS A 55 6.98 15.07 1.69
CA LYS A 55 5.61 15.43 2.11
C LYS A 55 5.26 16.78 1.49
N GLU A 56 4.02 16.91 1.04
CA GLU A 56 3.47 18.18 0.57
C GLU A 56 3.54 19.21 1.71
N TYR A 57 3.82 20.47 1.36
CA TYR A 57 3.94 21.52 2.35
C TYR A 57 2.57 21.82 2.97
N THR A 58 2.45 21.53 4.26
CA THR A 58 1.27 21.88 5.05
C THR A 58 1.63 23.11 5.88
N PRO A 59 0.96 24.27 5.70
CA PRO A 59 1.32 25.50 6.41
C PRO A 59 0.99 25.42 7.91
N PHE A 60 0.08 24.53 8.29
CA PHE A 60 -0.27 24.29 9.69
C PHE A 60 0.57 23.15 10.27
N PRO A 61 1.03 23.30 11.52
CA PRO A 61 1.66 22.20 12.22
C PRO A 61 0.65 21.07 12.46
N PRO A 62 1.10 19.80 12.55
CA PRO A 62 0.25 18.71 13.00
C PRO A 62 -0.22 18.96 14.44
N PRO A 63 -1.38 18.40 14.84
CA PRO A 63 -1.84 18.52 16.23
C PRO A 63 -0.83 17.91 17.20
N GLN A 64 -0.69 18.54 18.37
CA GLN A 64 0.15 18.00 19.44
C GLN A 64 -0.42 16.66 19.92
N PRO A 65 0.42 15.64 20.18
CA PRO A 65 -0.05 14.41 20.79
C PRO A 65 -0.63 14.69 22.19
N GLU A 66 -1.80 14.14 22.47
CA GLU A 66 -2.48 14.25 23.77
C GLU A 66 -1.61 13.66 24.89
N SER A 67 -1.59 14.35 26.04
CA SER A 67 -0.92 13.84 27.23
C SER A 67 -1.66 12.62 27.80
N GLN A 68 -0.99 11.86 28.67
CA GLN A 68 -1.65 10.74 29.35
C GLN A 68 -2.84 11.21 30.20
N VAL A 69 -2.72 12.38 30.83
CA VAL A 69 -3.80 12.98 31.63
C VAL A 69 -4.99 13.33 30.74
N ASP A 70 -4.75 13.94 29.58
CA ASP A 70 -5.83 14.31 28.64
C ASP A 70 -6.57 13.08 28.12
N LYS A 71 -5.84 12.00 27.79
CA LYS A 71 -6.44 10.74 27.37
C LYS A 71 -7.32 10.12 28.46
N GLU A 72 -6.84 10.14 29.71
CA GLU A 72 -7.60 9.62 30.86
C GLU A 72 -8.81 10.49 31.21
N LEU A 73 -8.71 11.80 31.01
CA LEU A 73 -9.83 12.73 31.16
C LEU A 73 -10.87 12.51 30.05
N ALA A 74 -10.44 12.37 28.79
CA ALA A 74 -11.30 12.10 27.66
C ALA A 74 -12.00 10.73 27.76
N SER A 75 -11.33 9.71 28.29
CA SER A 75 -11.93 8.39 28.56
C SER A 75 -12.80 8.35 29.83
N GLY A 76 -12.72 9.38 30.69
CA GLY A 76 -13.35 9.43 32.01
C GLY A 76 -12.72 8.47 33.03
N GLU A 77 -11.63 7.77 32.68
CA GLU A 77 -10.93 6.88 33.60
C GLU A 77 -10.16 7.64 34.68
N TYR A 78 -9.79 8.89 34.44
CA TYR A 78 -9.05 9.71 35.40
C TYR A 78 -9.74 9.77 36.77
N PHE A 79 -11.07 9.86 36.77
CA PHE A 79 -11.88 9.95 38.00
C PHE A 79 -12.10 8.61 38.71
N LEU A 80 -11.81 7.47 38.05
CA LEU A 80 -12.00 6.15 38.64
C LEU A 80 -10.85 5.79 39.57
N LYS A 81 -11.19 5.26 40.76
CA LYS A 81 -10.19 4.72 41.69
C LYS A 81 -9.52 3.49 41.08
N GLU A 82 -8.28 3.21 41.46
CA GLU A 82 -7.54 2.03 40.95
C GLU A 82 -8.28 0.71 41.16
N SER A 83 -9.02 0.57 42.27
CA SER A 83 -9.84 -0.61 42.55
C SER A 83 -10.96 -0.80 41.53
N GLN A 84 -11.58 0.29 41.07
CA GLN A 84 -12.61 0.25 40.03
C GLN A 84 -12.01 -0.06 38.66
N LYS A 85 -10.85 0.53 38.33
CA LYS A 85 -10.08 0.19 37.12
C LYS A 85 -9.72 -1.31 37.09
N LYS A 86 -9.26 -1.85 38.22
CA LYS A 86 -8.94 -3.29 38.36
C LYS A 86 -10.16 -4.18 38.17
N ARG A 87 -11.31 -3.83 38.76
CA ARG A 87 -12.57 -4.58 38.58
C ARG A 87 -13.01 -4.64 37.11
N LYS A 88 -13.03 -3.49 36.42
CA LYS A 88 -13.35 -3.42 34.99
C LYS A 88 -12.42 -4.30 34.14
N ARG A 89 -11.11 -4.25 34.38
CA ARG A 89 -10.13 -5.12 33.68
C ARG A 89 -10.41 -6.60 33.90
N ILE A 90 -10.73 -7.02 35.12
CA ILE A 90 -11.04 -8.42 35.43
C ILE A 90 -12.34 -8.85 34.72
N GLU A 91 -13.36 -8.00 34.70
CA GLU A 91 -14.62 -8.25 33.99
C GLU A 91 -14.40 -8.40 32.48
N GLU A 92 -13.60 -7.52 31.86
CA GLU A 92 -13.22 -7.62 30.44
C GLU A 92 -12.45 -8.91 30.12
N ILE A 93 -11.50 -9.31 30.98
CA ILE A 93 -10.77 -10.56 30.82
C ILE A 93 -11.73 -11.76 30.90
N LYS A 94 -12.63 -11.77 31.88
CA LYS A 94 -13.63 -12.83 32.06
C LYS A 94 -14.58 -12.92 30.86
N ALA A 95 -15.01 -11.77 30.32
CA ALA A 95 -15.86 -11.71 29.13
C ALA A 95 -15.13 -12.28 27.89
N LYS A 96 -13.89 -11.86 27.64
CA LYS A 96 -13.05 -12.40 26.56
C LYS A 96 -12.82 -13.90 26.69
N GLN A 97 -12.61 -14.40 27.92
CA GLN A 97 -12.48 -15.84 28.17
C GLN A 97 -13.79 -16.59 27.86
N ALA A 98 -14.94 -16.06 28.29
CA ALA A 98 -16.23 -16.67 28.00
C ALA A 98 -16.51 -16.73 26.49
N GLU A 99 -16.23 -15.65 25.75
CA GLU A 99 -16.35 -15.61 24.29
C GLU A 99 -15.43 -16.64 23.61
N ALA A 100 -14.17 -16.75 24.04
CA ALA A 100 -13.23 -17.71 23.48
C ALA A 100 -13.66 -19.17 23.74
N ILE A 101 -14.21 -19.45 24.92
CA ILE A 101 -14.76 -20.77 25.26
C ILE A 101 -15.96 -21.10 24.37
N SER A 102 -16.88 -20.15 24.19
CA SER A 102 -18.04 -20.31 23.31
C SER A 102 -17.63 -20.56 21.85
N LYS A 103 -16.72 -19.76 21.30
CA LYS A 103 -16.17 -19.96 19.94
C LYS A 103 -15.52 -21.34 19.78
N ARG A 104 -14.72 -21.77 20.76
CA ARG A 104 -14.08 -23.09 20.76
C ARG A 104 -15.09 -24.23 20.84
N GLN A 105 -16.17 -24.06 21.60
CA GLN A 105 -17.26 -25.04 21.65
C GLN A 105 -18.01 -25.12 20.31
N GLU A 106 -18.30 -23.99 19.68
CA GLU A 106 -18.92 -23.95 18.35
C GLU A 106 -18.05 -24.64 17.29
N GLU A 107 -16.74 -24.39 17.29
CA GLU A 107 -15.80 -25.06 16.38
C GLU A 107 -15.77 -26.58 16.58
N ARG A 108 -15.75 -27.05 17.84
CA ARG A 108 -15.84 -28.49 18.15
C ARG A 108 -17.17 -29.09 17.69
N ASN A 109 -18.29 -28.41 17.94
CA ASN A 109 -19.61 -28.89 17.54
C ASN A 109 -19.75 -28.95 16.02
N LYS A 110 -19.17 -27.99 15.28
CA LYS A 110 -19.11 -28.03 13.81
C LYS A 110 -18.37 -29.25 13.29
N ALA A 111 -17.27 -29.66 13.95
CA ALA A 111 -16.54 -30.87 13.58
C ALA A 111 -17.32 -32.17 13.86
N PHE A 112 -18.29 -32.14 14.79
CA PHE A 112 -19.12 -33.30 15.13
C PHE A 112 -20.38 -33.43 14.25
N ILE A 113 -20.74 -32.40 13.48
CA ILE A 113 -21.84 -32.47 12.52
C ILE A 113 -21.31 -33.12 11.24
N PRO A 114 -21.86 -34.27 10.82
CA PRO A 114 -21.50 -34.88 9.56
C PRO A 114 -21.69 -33.89 8.40
N PRO A 115 -20.76 -33.83 7.43
CA PRO A 115 -20.96 -33.03 6.23
C PRO A 115 -22.29 -33.41 5.58
N LYS A 116 -23.14 -32.42 5.27
CA LYS A 116 -24.39 -32.69 4.54
C LYS A 116 -24.02 -33.28 3.18
N GLU A 117 -24.34 -34.56 3.01
CA GLU A 117 -24.22 -35.24 1.73
C GLU A 117 -25.06 -34.49 0.70
N LYS A 118 -24.47 -34.20 -0.46
CA LYS A 118 -25.24 -33.71 -1.60
C LYS A 118 -26.15 -34.84 -2.03
N LEU A 119 -27.46 -34.63 -1.95
CA LEU A 119 -28.43 -35.55 -2.53
C LEU A 119 -28.04 -35.75 -4.00
N VAL A 120 -27.54 -36.93 -4.34
CA VAL A 120 -27.44 -37.36 -5.73
C VAL A 120 -28.87 -37.41 -6.23
N VAL A 121 -29.25 -36.41 -7.03
CA VAL A 121 -30.55 -36.37 -7.69
C VAL A 121 -30.61 -37.58 -8.61
N LYS A 122 -31.18 -38.69 -8.10
CA LYS A 122 -31.75 -39.70 -8.97
C LYS A 122 -33.01 -39.07 -9.57
N PRO A 123 -33.17 -39.05 -10.90
CA PRO A 123 -34.37 -38.48 -11.50
C PRO A 123 -35.55 -39.38 -11.15
N LYS A 124 -36.43 -38.92 -10.26
CA LYS A 124 -37.74 -39.53 -10.06
C LYS A 124 -38.85 -38.47 -10.10
N LYS A 125 -39.91 -38.90 -10.77
CA LYS A 125 -41.10 -38.21 -11.28
C LYS A 125 -41.70 -37.17 -10.32
N ALA A 126 -42.19 -36.09 -10.96
CA ALA A 126 -42.93 -35.00 -10.36
C ALA A 126 -44.17 -35.49 -9.58
N SER A 127 -44.29 -35.02 -8.34
CA SER A 127 -45.56 -34.90 -7.62
C SER A 127 -45.84 -33.42 -7.37
N THR A 128 -47.10 -33.09 -7.50
CA THR A 128 -47.74 -31.80 -7.72
C THR A 128 -47.78 -30.88 -6.50
N GLU A 129 -48.17 -29.63 -6.77
CA GLU A 129 -48.76 -28.64 -5.84
C GLU A 129 -47.81 -27.69 -5.11
N THR A 130 -47.35 -26.65 -5.82
CA THR A 130 -47.42 -25.27 -5.31
C THR A 130 -47.67 -24.31 -6.46
N LYS A 131 -48.54 -23.34 -6.19
CA LYS A 131 -49.21 -22.44 -7.14
C LYS A 131 -48.21 -21.67 -8.01
N ILE A 132 -48.41 -21.73 -9.32
CA ILE A 132 -47.66 -20.95 -10.30
C ILE A 132 -48.34 -19.58 -10.44
N ASP A 133 -47.65 -18.50 -10.07
CA ASP A 133 -48.18 -17.12 -10.19
C ASP A 133 -48.25 -16.67 -11.65
N ILE A 134 -49.43 -16.81 -12.25
CA ILE A 134 -49.74 -16.45 -13.64
C ILE A 134 -49.52 -14.95 -13.90
N GLU A 135 -49.71 -14.10 -12.89
CA GLU A 135 -49.52 -12.64 -13.00
C GLU A 135 -48.05 -12.26 -13.16
N ALA A 136 -47.16 -12.83 -12.34
CA ALA A 136 -45.72 -12.61 -12.44
C ALA A 136 -45.15 -13.09 -13.80
N ILE A 137 -45.71 -14.16 -14.36
CA ILE A 137 -45.34 -14.66 -15.68
C ILE A 137 -45.84 -13.71 -16.79
N LYS A 138 -47.08 -13.22 -16.72
CA LYS A 138 -47.60 -12.23 -17.67
C LYS A 138 -46.79 -10.94 -17.67
N GLU A 139 -46.37 -10.46 -16.51
CA GLU A 139 -45.51 -9.29 -16.39
C GLU A 139 -44.12 -9.53 -17.00
N LYS A 140 -43.50 -10.67 -16.73
CA LYS A 140 -42.20 -11.04 -17.32
C LYS A 140 -42.28 -11.13 -18.84
N VAL A 141 -43.35 -11.70 -19.40
CA VAL A 141 -43.55 -11.77 -20.87
C VAL A 141 -43.79 -10.39 -21.48
N LYS A 142 -44.57 -9.51 -20.84
CA LYS A 142 -44.73 -8.11 -21.30
C LYS A 142 -43.40 -7.35 -21.25
N LYS A 143 -42.59 -7.55 -20.21
CA LYS A 143 -41.26 -6.93 -20.05
C LYS A 143 -40.26 -7.45 -21.08
N ALA A 144 -40.32 -8.74 -21.41
CA ALA A 144 -39.52 -9.36 -22.46
C ALA A 144 -39.93 -8.86 -23.86
N LYS A 145 -41.23 -8.67 -24.14
CA LYS A 145 -41.70 -8.10 -25.42
C LYS A 145 -41.31 -6.63 -25.63
N LYS A 146 -41.20 -5.84 -24.55
CA LYS A 146 -40.73 -4.45 -24.62
C LYS A 146 -39.22 -4.34 -24.83
N LYS A 147 -38.45 -5.36 -24.44
CA LYS A 147 -37.02 -5.46 -24.76
C LYS A 147 -36.87 -6.02 -26.18
N LYS A 148 -36.80 -5.13 -27.18
CA LYS A 148 -36.20 -5.53 -28.47
C LYS A 148 -34.76 -5.98 -28.18
N LEU A 149 -34.51 -7.27 -28.30
CA LEU A 149 -33.18 -7.87 -28.22
C LEU A 149 -32.26 -7.12 -29.21
N GLY A 150 -31.33 -6.33 -28.69
CA GLY A 150 -30.29 -5.65 -29.48
C GLY A 150 -30.30 -4.12 -29.49
N ALA A 151 -31.28 -3.43 -28.89
CA ALA A 151 -31.28 -1.97 -28.81
C ALA A 151 -30.93 -1.49 -27.38
N LEU A 152 -29.87 -0.67 -27.26
CA LEU A 152 -29.51 0.04 -26.03
C LEU A 152 -30.64 0.97 -25.60
N SER A 153 -30.88 1.11 -24.30
CA SER A 153 -31.97 1.98 -23.81
C SER A 153 -31.72 3.45 -24.20
N GLU A 154 -32.77 4.22 -24.46
CA GLU A 154 -32.64 5.64 -24.86
C GLU A 154 -31.86 6.47 -23.82
N GLU A 155 -31.94 6.09 -22.54
CA GLU A 155 -31.15 6.68 -21.45
C GLU A 155 -29.65 6.32 -21.56
N GLU A 156 -29.33 5.06 -21.89
CA GLU A 156 -27.95 4.61 -22.09
C GLU A 156 -27.31 5.25 -23.34
N VAL A 157 -28.08 5.49 -24.40
CA VAL A 157 -27.61 6.19 -25.61
C VAL A 157 -27.35 7.67 -25.31
N ARG A 158 -28.23 8.34 -24.56
CA ARG A 158 -28.03 9.74 -24.13
C ARG A 158 -26.79 9.91 -23.25
N LEU A 159 -26.55 8.98 -22.32
CA LEU A 159 -25.36 9.00 -21.46
C LEU A 159 -24.05 8.75 -22.25
N LYS A 160 -24.08 7.90 -23.29
CA LYS A 160 -22.92 7.68 -24.16
C LYS A 160 -22.61 8.90 -25.04
N ILE A 161 -23.62 9.54 -25.62
CA ILE A 161 -23.43 10.77 -26.42
C ILE A 161 -22.85 11.89 -25.54
N ALA A 162 -23.38 12.07 -24.32
CA ALA A 162 -22.86 13.07 -23.37
C ALA A 162 -21.42 12.79 -22.91
N ALA A 163 -21.02 11.51 -22.81
CA ALA A 163 -19.66 11.12 -22.44
C ALA A 163 -18.64 11.40 -23.56
N ASP A 164 -19.02 11.19 -24.83
CA ASP A 164 -18.15 11.46 -25.97
C ASP A 164 -17.96 12.95 -26.25
N GLU A 165 -18.97 13.79 -25.99
CA GLU A 165 -18.80 15.25 -26.07
C GLU A 165 -17.84 15.80 -25.03
N LYS A 166 -17.80 15.22 -23.81
CA LYS A 166 -16.84 15.61 -22.77
C LYS A 166 -15.40 15.24 -23.12
N LYS A 167 -15.18 14.14 -23.87
CA LYS A 167 -13.84 13.74 -24.33
C LYS A 167 -13.29 14.64 -25.43
N LYS A 168 -14.15 15.21 -26.30
CA LYS A 168 -13.73 16.15 -27.35
C LYS A 168 -13.41 17.57 -26.85
N LYS A 169 -13.80 17.94 -25.62
CA LYS A 169 -13.59 19.29 -25.05
C LYS A 169 -12.37 19.43 -24.14
N LEU A 170 -11.50 18.42 -24.03
CA LEU A 170 -10.22 18.55 -23.33
C LEU A 170 -9.14 19.06 -24.31
N PRO A 171 -8.66 20.31 -24.19
CA PRO A 171 -7.56 20.78 -25.03
C PRO A 171 -6.26 20.08 -24.61
N LEU A 172 -5.50 19.59 -25.61
CA LEU A 172 -4.09 19.27 -25.45
C LEU A 172 -3.39 20.50 -24.86
N LYS A 173 -2.92 20.39 -23.62
CA LYS A 173 -1.94 21.33 -23.07
C LYS A 173 -0.58 20.97 -23.68
N LEU A 174 -0.09 21.86 -24.55
CA LEU A 174 1.33 22.06 -24.83
C LEU A 174 2.03 22.60 -23.58
#